data_AF-A0A3M6Z406-F1
#
_entry.id   AF-A0A3M6Z406-F1
#
_cell.length_a   1.000
_cell.length_b   1.000
_cell.length_c   1.000
_cell.angle_alpha   90.00
_cell.angle_beta   90.00
_cell.angle_gamma   90.00
#
_symmetry.space_group_name_H-M   'P 1'
#
loop_
_entity.id
_entity.type
_entity.pdbx_description
1 polymer ?
#
loop_
_entity_poly.entity_id
_entity_poly.type
_entity_poly.pdbx_seq_one_letter_code
_entity_poly.pdbx_strand_id
1 'polypeptide(L)'
;NDTLPFFNRLELLSTLFGNDAPWEYPVALQFVLPEEFANVKEARDSLVHLMNLSLRFIRYMKYRKYDRIVLPDDLARQQTLHQHVVEWEEKFDTLLANDISLTAKDLDATKILRVHQRVMHIWLLASTQPEECRTDVFTGQFEDIVSLGEALQTEAGTCEQRQEYATTFLFDMVIVSPMYFVATKCRHPQIRRRAIKLLRHTKRRESLWDSNVSAAIAERVVAIEEQHLPPFSINQFPEEKHRIHNSHIQSVSSEDPTKHAVTFYTKPYGIDAQWKIWQESIFLDPPSNIKRKKKVDRYFLSTGNSSAELSMLGETQSMPNAAFFNGWDACSIDA
;
A
#
# COMPACT_ATOMS: atom_id res chain seq x y z
N ASN A 1 -11.53 -26.55 -1.41
CA ASN A 1 -10.38 -26.26 -0.52
C ASN A 1 -10.06 -24.77 -0.59
N ASP A 2 -10.68 -23.95 0.27
CA ASP A 2 -10.48 -22.48 0.29
C ASP A 2 -9.41 -22.02 1.31
N THR A 3 -8.67 -22.94 1.92
CA THR A 3 -7.68 -22.64 2.97
C THR A 3 -6.43 -21.92 2.45
N LEU A 4 -5.88 -22.35 1.31
CA LEU A 4 -4.66 -21.74 0.76
C LEU A 4 -4.86 -20.28 0.30
N PRO A 5 -5.93 -19.93 -0.46
CA PRO A 5 -6.23 -18.54 -0.77
C PRO A 5 -6.41 -17.65 0.46
N PHE A 6 -6.94 -18.19 1.56
CA PHE A 6 -7.08 -17.45 2.81
C PHE A 6 -5.72 -17.05 3.41
N PHE A 7 -4.75 -17.96 3.50
CA PHE A 7 -3.42 -17.65 4.02
C PHE A 7 -2.65 -16.64 3.15
N ASN A 8 -2.74 -16.76 1.83
CA ASN A 8 -2.11 -15.80 0.90
C ASN A 8 -2.64 -14.38 1.09
N ARG A 9 -3.92 -14.22 1.44
CA ARG A 9 -4.52 -12.92 1.76
C ARG A 9 -4.11 -12.41 3.13
N LEU A 10 -4.04 -13.28 4.13
CA LEU A 10 -3.56 -12.89 5.46
C LEU A 10 -2.11 -12.39 5.40
N GLU A 11 -1.25 -13.07 4.64
CA GLU A 11 0.12 -12.63 4.37
C GLU A 11 0.15 -11.27 3.66
N LEU A 12 -0.71 -11.06 2.65
CA LEU A 12 -0.84 -9.78 1.97
C LEU A 12 -1.19 -8.65 2.94
N LEU A 13 -2.23 -8.83 3.76
CA LEU A 13 -2.67 -7.83 4.74
C LEU A 13 -1.57 -7.50 5.77
N SER A 14 -0.86 -8.53 6.22
CA SER A 14 0.30 -8.39 7.12
C SER A 14 1.42 -7.57 6.44
N THR A 15 1.77 -7.92 5.21
CA THR A 15 2.84 -7.27 4.44
C THR A 15 2.51 -5.82 4.10
N LEU A 16 1.25 -5.52 3.77
CA LEU A 16 0.77 -4.15 3.57
C LEU A 16 1.00 -3.29 4.82
N PHE A 17 0.77 -3.86 6.02
CA PHE A 17 1.00 -3.18 7.29
C PHE A 17 2.50 -3.07 7.69
N GLY A 18 3.41 -3.65 6.90
CA GLY A 18 4.85 -3.59 7.13
C GLY A 18 5.43 -4.76 7.91
N ASN A 19 4.66 -5.84 8.08
CA ASN A 19 5.13 -7.08 8.67
C ASN A 19 5.54 -8.05 7.55
N ASP A 20 6.84 -8.12 7.29
CA ASP A 20 7.40 -8.91 6.20
C ASP A 20 7.41 -10.40 6.53
N ALA A 21 7.09 -11.23 5.54
CA ALA A 21 7.14 -12.69 5.67
C ALA A 21 8.59 -13.19 5.50
N PRO A 22 9.14 -13.98 6.46
CA PRO A 22 10.52 -14.46 6.40
C PRO A 22 10.73 -15.66 5.46
N TRP A 23 9.67 -16.24 4.91
CA TRP A 23 9.71 -17.39 4.00
C TRP A 23 9.55 -16.96 2.54
N GLU A 24 9.95 -17.81 1.60
CA GLU A 24 9.69 -17.60 0.17
C GLU A 24 8.19 -17.70 -0.16
N TYR A 25 7.73 -16.90 -1.12
CA TYR A 25 6.34 -16.95 -1.55
C TYR A 25 6.10 -18.23 -2.37
N PRO A 26 5.05 -19.02 -2.10
CA PRO A 26 4.90 -20.36 -2.67
C PRO A 26 4.51 -20.37 -4.15
N VAL A 27 4.17 -19.23 -4.75
CA VAL A 27 3.76 -19.13 -6.16
C VAL A 27 4.80 -18.33 -6.93
N ALA A 28 5.37 -18.95 -7.97
CA ALA A 28 6.29 -18.29 -8.87
C ALA A 28 5.54 -17.40 -9.88
N LEU A 29 6.18 -16.30 -10.30
CA LEU A 29 5.54 -15.25 -11.10
C LEU A 29 4.93 -15.78 -12.41
N GLN A 30 5.57 -16.75 -13.08
CA GLN A 30 5.08 -17.32 -14.34
C GLN A 30 3.75 -18.08 -14.21
N PHE A 31 3.34 -18.46 -12.99
CA PHE A 31 2.07 -19.16 -12.73
C PHE A 31 0.98 -18.23 -12.21
N VAL A 32 1.25 -16.93 -12.12
CA VAL A 32 0.31 -15.96 -11.55
C VAL A 32 -0.80 -15.61 -12.54
N LEU A 33 -0.47 -15.50 -13.82
CA LEU A 33 -1.42 -15.10 -14.86
C LEU A 33 -1.82 -16.32 -15.71
N PRO A 34 -3.11 -16.66 -15.80
CA PRO A 34 -3.60 -17.62 -16.78
C PRO A 34 -3.63 -17.01 -18.19
N GLU A 35 -3.88 -17.83 -19.21
CA GLU A 35 -4.12 -17.36 -20.58
C GLU A 35 -5.31 -16.39 -20.64
N GLU A 36 -6.41 -16.76 -19.99
CA GLU A 36 -7.61 -15.94 -19.81
C GLU A 36 -8.18 -16.17 -18.41
N PHE A 37 -8.86 -15.18 -17.84
CA PHE A 37 -9.60 -15.38 -16.59
C PHE A 37 -10.95 -16.01 -16.90
N ALA A 38 -11.30 -17.08 -16.17
CA ALA A 38 -12.61 -17.71 -16.27
C ALA A 38 -13.71 -16.91 -15.54
N ASN A 39 -13.34 -16.16 -14.49
CA ASN A 39 -14.27 -15.36 -13.68
C ASN A 39 -13.54 -14.36 -12.78
N VAL A 40 -14.32 -13.48 -12.13
CA VAL A 40 -13.81 -12.43 -11.22
C VAL A 40 -13.08 -13.03 -10.00
N LYS A 41 -13.47 -14.22 -9.53
CA LYS A 41 -12.78 -14.89 -8.41
C LYS A 41 -11.36 -15.28 -8.79
N GLU A 42 -11.15 -15.84 -9.98
CA GLU A 42 -9.81 -16.19 -10.47
C GLU A 42 -8.94 -14.96 -10.67
N ALA A 43 -9.48 -13.90 -11.28
CA ALA A 43 -8.77 -12.63 -11.44
C ALA A 43 -8.32 -12.06 -10.08
N ARG A 44 -9.18 -12.12 -9.06
CA ARG A 44 -8.84 -11.72 -7.68
C ARG A 44 -7.72 -12.57 -7.10
N ASP A 45 -7.83 -13.89 -7.19
CA ASP A 45 -6.86 -14.79 -6.57
C ASP A 45 -5.47 -14.63 -7.24
N SER A 46 -5.45 -14.44 -8.56
CA SER A 46 -4.26 -14.04 -9.32
C SER A 46 -3.67 -12.70 -8.85
N LEU A 47 -4.50 -11.66 -8.66
CA LEU A 47 -4.02 -10.35 -8.19
C LEU A 47 -3.39 -10.43 -6.80
N VAL A 48 -3.95 -11.25 -5.89
CA VAL A 48 -3.38 -11.47 -4.55
C VAL A 48 -1.96 -12.03 -4.64
N HIS A 49 -1.70 -12.99 -5.53
CA HIS A 49 -0.36 -13.51 -5.74
C HIS A 49 0.59 -12.44 -6.27
N LEU A 50 0.14 -11.68 -7.27
CA LEU A 50 0.92 -10.61 -7.87
C LEU A 50 1.27 -9.51 -6.85
N MET A 51 0.32 -9.13 -5.99
CA MET A 51 0.54 -8.16 -4.93
C MET A 51 1.56 -8.65 -3.90
N ASN A 52 1.48 -9.91 -3.46
CA ASN A 52 2.46 -10.48 -2.51
C ASN A 52 3.88 -10.45 -3.09
N LEU A 53 4.06 -10.89 -4.34
CA LEU A 53 5.36 -10.85 -5.03
C LEU A 53 5.87 -9.41 -5.21
N SER A 54 4.98 -8.49 -5.60
CA SER A 54 5.31 -7.08 -5.80
C SER A 54 5.73 -6.39 -4.49
N LEU A 55 5.01 -6.63 -3.40
CA LEU A 55 5.32 -6.06 -2.10
C LEU A 55 6.66 -6.54 -1.57
N ARG A 56 7.02 -7.81 -1.77
CA ARG A 56 8.35 -8.33 -1.41
C ARG A 56 9.46 -7.57 -2.12
N PHE A 57 9.31 -7.30 -3.42
CA PHE A 57 10.25 -6.46 -4.16
C PHE A 57 10.28 -5.00 -3.65
N ILE A 58 9.11 -4.40 -3.41
CA ILE A 58 9.00 -3.05 -2.87
C ILE A 58 9.71 -2.93 -1.51
N ARG A 59 9.59 -3.96 -0.65
CA ARG A 59 10.25 -4.02 0.66
C ARG A 59 11.76 -4.17 0.52
N TYR A 60 12.21 -5.02 -0.40
CA TYR A 60 13.62 -5.15 -0.77
C TYR A 60 14.23 -3.80 -1.21
N MET A 61 13.49 -3.00 -1.99
CA MET A 61 13.96 -1.69 -2.45
C MET A 61 13.86 -0.56 -1.40
N LYS A 62 13.13 -0.77 -0.29
CA LYS A 62 12.72 0.28 0.65
C LYS A 62 13.84 1.22 1.09
N TYR A 63 14.99 0.66 1.48
CA TYR A 63 16.16 1.44 1.89
C TYR A 63 17.21 1.56 0.77
N ARG A 64 17.37 0.51 -0.04
CA ARG A 64 18.33 0.46 -1.16
C ARG A 64 18.20 1.64 -2.12
N LYS A 65 16.98 2.09 -2.41
CA LYS A 65 16.73 3.26 -3.28
C LYS A 65 17.33 4.56 -2.73
N TYR A 66 17.44 4.69 -1.40
CA TYR A 66 18.05 5.85 -0.74
C TYR A 66 19.57 5.71 -0.62
N ASP A 67 20.07 4.49 -0.50
CA ASP A 67 21.51 4.21 -0.45
C ASP A 67 22.18 4.21 -1.84
N ARG A 68 21.42 4.50 -2.90
CA ARG A 68 21.85 4.41 -4.31
C ARG A 68 22.30 3.01 -4.72
N ILE A 69 21.77 1.99 -4.07
CA ILE A 69 22.01 0.58 -4.37
C ILE A 69 20.86 0.06 -5.24
N VAL A 70 20.70 0.65 -6.42
CA VAL A 70 19.72 0.17 -7.43
C VAL A 70 20.51 -0.43 -8.58
N LEU A 71 20.50 -1.76 -8.67
CA LEU A 71 21.26 -2.50 -9.67
C LEU A 71 20.45 -2.70 -10.96
N PRO A 72 21.11 -2.99 -12.10
CA PRO A 72 20.40 -3.32 -13.35
C PRO A 72 19.40 -4.47 -13.19
N ASP A 73 19.75 -5.50 -12.41
CA ASP A 73 18.86 -6.63 -12.12
C ASP A 73 17.62 -6.22 -11.32
N ASP A 74 17.74 -5.21 -10.44
CA ASP A 74 16.60 -4.67 -9.70
C ASP A 74 15.61 -3.97 -10.64
N LEU A 75 16.13 -3.22 -11.61
CA LEU A 75 15.32 -2.55 -12.63
C LEU A 75 14.64 -3.56 -13.55
N ALA A 76 15.37 -4.61 -13.99
CA ALA A 76 14.79 -5.70 -14.76
C ALA A 76 13.67 -6.41 -13.98
N ARG A 77 13.89 -6.69 -12.69
CA ARG A 77 12.88 -7.30 -11.81
C ARG A 77 11.65 -6.40 -11.62
N GLN A 78 11.85 -5.10 -11.41
CA GLN A 78 10.77 -4.12 -11.36
C GLN A 78 9.94 -4.15 -12.64
N GLN A 79 10.61 -4.11 -13.79
CA GLN A 79 9.97 -4.10 -15.11
C GLN A 79 9.15 -5.37 -15.35
N THR A 80 9.70 -6.55 -15.03
CA THR A 80 8.99 -7.82 -15.14
C THR A 80 7.73 -7.84 -14.27
N LEU A 81 7.82 -7.44 -13.00
CA LEU A 81 6.66 -7.38 -12.10
C LEU A 81 5.61 -6.39 -12.60
N HIS A 82 6.04 -5.20 -13.03
CA HIS A 82 5.16 -4.19 -13.57
C HIS A 82 4.44 -4.67 -14.84
N GLN A 83 5.15 -5.37 -15.75
CA GLN A 83 4.53 -5.93 -16.95
C GLN A 83 3.41 -6.92 -16.61
N HIS A 84 3.59 -7.75 -15.57
CA HIS A 84 2.52 -8.66 -15.12
C HIS A 84 1.32 -7.89 -14.54
N VAL A 85 1.53 -6.74 -13.90
CA VAL A 85 0.43 -5.87 -13.40
C VAL A 85 -0.36 -5.24 -14.54
N VAL A 86 0.31 -4.88 -15.64
CA VAL A 86 -0.34 -4.37 -16.85
C VAL A 86 -1.08 -5.50 -17.58
N GLU A 87 -0.43 -6.64 -17.79
CA GLU A 87 -1.04 -7.79 -18.45
C GLU A 87 -2.23 -8.35 -17.66
N TRP A 88 -2.17 -8.36 -16.33
CA TRP A 88 -3.31 -8.68 -15.48
C TRP A 88 -4.50 -7.75 -15.77
N GLU A 89 -4.25 -6.44 -15.94
CA GLU A 89 -5.30 -5.47 -16.24
C GLU A 89 -5.93 -5.73 -17.61
N GLU A 90 -5.13 -5.97 -18.64
CA GLU A 90 -5.60 -6.29 -20.00
C GLU A 90 -6.46 -7.56 -20.04
N LYS A 91 -6.02 -8.62 -19.35
CA LYS A 91 -6.80 -9.87 -19.21
C LYS A 91 -8.09 -9.65 -18.43
N PHE A 92 -8.06 -8.79 -17.41
CA PHE A 92 -9.24 -8.46 -16.63
C PHE A 92 -10.23 -7.60 -17.42
N ASP A 93 -9.75 -6.65 -18.23
CA ASP A 93 -10.56 -5.92 -19.21
C ASP A 93 -11.23 -6.86 -20.21
N THR A 94 -10.50 -7.85 -20.72
CA THR A 94 -11.03 -8.86 -21.65
C THR A 94 -12.13 -9.69 -21.01
N LEU A 95 -11.94 -10.15 -19.76
CA LEU A 95 -12.98 -10.83 -18.99
C LEU A 95 -14.27 -10.00 -18.88
N LEU A 96 -14.15 -8.71 -18.57
CA LEU A 96 -15.31 -7.82 -18.40
C LEU A 96 -15.96 -7.40 -19.71
N ALA A 97 -15.23 -7.40 -20.81
CA ALA A 97 -15.75 -7.12 -22.14
C ALA A 97 -16.55 -8.30 -22.72
N ASN A 98 -16.27 -9.52 -22.25
CA ASN A 98 -17.07 -10.69 -22.57
C ASN A 98 -18.47 -10.59 -21.93
N ASP A 99 -19.47 -11.22 -22.55
CA ASP A 99 -20.89 -11.18 -22.10
C ASP A 99 -21.10 -12.05 -20.84
N ILE A 100 -20.43 -11.69 -19.75
CA ILE A 100 -20.51 -12.35 -18.47
C ILE A 100 -21.60 -11.70 -17.62
N SER A 101 -22.48 -12.52 -17.04
CA SER A 101 -23.50 -12.03 -16.11
C SER A 101 -22.86 -11.71 -14.76
N LEU A 102 -22.69 -10.42 -14.47
CA LEU A 102 -22.12 -9.93 -13.21
C LEU A 102 -23.22 -9.66 -12.19
N THR A 103 -23.04 -10.18 -10.97
CA THR A 103 -23.88 -9.78 -9.84
C THR A 103 -23.45 -8.40 -9.32
N ALA A 104 -24.27 -7.74 -8.50
CA ALA A 104 -23.89 -6.50 -7.82
C ALA A 104 -22.59 -6.66 -7.00
N LYS A 105 -22.38 -7.85 -6.40
CA LYS A 105 -21.17 -8.20 -5.66
C LYS A 105 -19.94 -8.31 -6.57
N ASP A 106 -20.10 -8.79 -7.81
CA ASP A 106 -19.02 -8.86 -8.78
C ASP A 106 -18.64 -7.48 -9.32
N LEU A 107 -19.62 -6.58 -9.46
CA LEU A 107 -19.38 -5.18 -9.81
C LEU A 107 -18.58 -4.46 -8.72
N ASP A 108 -18.88 -4.68 -7.45
CA ASP A 108 -18.09 -4.14 -6.33
C ASP A 108 -16.68 -4.72 -6.32
N ALA A 109 -16.56 -6.05 -6.47
CA ALA A 109 -15.27 -6.73 -6.57
C ALA A 109 -14.42 -6.16 -7.71
N THR A 110 -15.02 -5.88 -8.86
CA THR A 110 -14.35 -5.28 -10.01
C THR A 110 -13.71 -3.94 -9.68
N LYS A 111 -14.43 -3.05 -8.98
CA LYS A 111 -13.89 -1.74 -8.57
C LYS A 111 -12.72 -1.89 -7.58
N ILE A 112 -12.82 -2.81 -6.62
CA ILE A 112 -11.72 -3.09 -5.66
C ILE A 112 -10.47 -3.58 -6.40
N LEU A 113 -10.63 -4.53 -7.31
CA LEU A 113 -9.51 -5.11 -8.04
C LEU A 113 -8.79 -4.04 -8.86
N ARG A 114 -9.53 -3.13 -9.51
CA ARG A 114 -8.97 -1.95 -10.19
C ARG A 114 -8.22 -1.04 -9.24
N VAL A 115 -8.76 -0.77 -8.06
CA VAL A 115 -8.07 0.03 -7.04
C VAL A 115 -6.72 -0.60 -6.67
N HIS A 116 -6.68 -1.89 -6.37
CA HIS A 116 -5.43 -2.55 -5.97
C HIS A 116 -4.42 -2.66 -7.11
N GLN A 117 -4.87 -3.00 -8.32
CA GLN A 117 -4.01 -3.04 -9.51
C GLN A 117 -3.34 -1.68 -9.72
N ARG A 118 -4.09 -0.58 -9.64
CA ARG A 118 -3.57 0.78 -9.80
C ARG A 118 -2.59 1.17 -8.70
N VAL A 119 -2.87 0.78 -7.45
CA VAL A 119 -1.92 0.97 -6.35
C VAL A 119 -0.62 0.20 -6.63
N MET A 120 -0.69 -1.05 -7.09
CA MET A 120 0.51 -1.83 -7.43
C MET A 120 1.30 -1.22 -8.59
N HIS A 121 0.62 -0.75 -9.64
CA HIS A 121 1.24 -0.03 -10.75
C HIS A 121 2.07 1.15 -10.23
N ILE A 122 1.45 2.04 -9.44
CA ILE A 122 2.12 3.24 -8.90
C ILE A 122 3.27 2.84 -7.97
N TRP A 123 3.02 1.93 -7.03
CA TRP A 123 3.98 1.59 -5.99
C TRP A 123 5.19 0.85 -6.55
N LEU A 124 5.00 -0.03 -7.52
CA LEU A 124 6.10 -0.68 -8.23
C LEU A 124 6.96 0.36 -8.95
N LEU A 125 6.39 1.22 -9.79
CA LEU A 125 7.17 2.22 -10.54
C LEU A 125 7.89 3.21 -9.62
N ALA A 126 7.31 3.54 -8.47
CA ALA A 126 7.93 4.41 -7.47
C ALA A 126 8.96 3.69 -6.56
N SER A 127 9.04 2.36 -6.57
CA SER A 127 9.84 1.60 -5.59
C SER A 127 11.35 1.78 -5.75
N THR A 128 11.81 2.13 -6.96
CA THR A 128 13.23 2.39 -7.27
C THR A 128 13.60 3.87 -7.22
N GLN A 129 12.61 4.75 -6.96
CA GLN A 129 12.80 6.20 -6.91
C GLN A 129 12.93 6.68 -5.45
N PRO A 130 14.02 7.36 -5.07
CA PRO A 130 14.15 7.90 -3.72
C PRO A 130 13.25 9.11 -3.50
N GLU A 131 13.02 9.95 -4.50
CA GLU A 131 12.19 11.14 -4.36
C GLU A 131 10.69 10.80 -4.40
N GLU A 132 9.96 11.23 -3.37
CA GLU A 132 8.50 11.03 -3.29
C GLU A 132 7.76 11.87 -4.34
N CYS A 133 8.35 12.99 -4.77
CA CYS A 133 7.83 13.87 -5.81
C CYS A 133 7.63 13.21 -7.18
N ARG A 134 8.32 12.09 -7.45
CA ARG A 134 8.20 11.31 -8.70
C ARG A 134 6.80 10.73 -8.89
N THR A 135 6.03 10.57 -7.81
CA THR A 135 4.67 10.02 -7.88
C THR A 135 3.66 10.97 -8.53
N ASP A 136 3.99 12.25 -8.74
CA ASP A 136 3.08 13.25 -9.33
C ASP A 136 2.63 12.89 -10.75
N VAL A 137 3.46 12.16 -11.49
CA VAL A 137 3.11 11.67 -12.83
C VAL A 137 1.87 10.77 -12.80
N PHE A 138 1.53 10.22 -11.63
CA PHE A 138 0.39 9.34 -11.41
C PHE A 138 -0.85 10.04 -10.85
N THR A 139 -0.92 11.38 -10.92
CA THR A 139 -2.05 12.15 -10.36
C THR A 139 -3.40 11.66 -10.90
N GLY A 140 -3.50 11.33 -12.20
CA GLY A 140 -4.72 10.76 -12.78
C GLY A 140 -5.08 9.41 -12.18
N GLN A 141 -4.11 8.51 -12.00
CA GLN A 141 -4.34 7.20 -11.39
C GLN A 141 -4.74 7.31 -9.91
N PHE A 142 -4.19 8.28 -9.18
CA PHE A 142 -4.62 8.58 -7.81
C PHE A 142 -6.08 9.08 -7.75
N GLU A 143 -6.46 9.94 -8.69
CA GLU A 143 -7.84 10.43 -8.84
C GLU A 143 -8.82 9.27 -9.13
N ASP A 144 -8.44 8.37 -10.05
CA ASP A 144 -9.22 7.19 -10.40
C ASP A 144 -9.42 6.27 -9.18
N ILE A 145 -8.36 6.00 -8.41
CA ILE A 145 -8.42 5.18 -7.20
C ILE A 145 -9.44 5.75 -6.19
N VAL A 146 -9.38 7.05 -5.94
CA VAL A 146 -10.29 7.70 -4.97
C VAL A 146 -11.72 7.71 -5.48
N SER A 147 -11.93 7.98 -6.77
CA SER A 147 -13.26 7.99 -7.38
C SER A 147 -13.92 6.61 -7.34
N LEU A 148 -13.16 5.53 -7.59
CA LEU A 148 -13.64 4.16 -7.39
C LEU A 148 -14.01 3.88 -5.93
N GLY A 149 -13.20 4.38 -4.98
CA GLY A 149 -13.50 4.28 -3.54
C GLY A 149 -14.78 5.02 -3.13
N GLU A 150 -15.05 6.20 -3.71
CA GLU A 150 -16.27 6.97 -3.50
C GLU A 150 -17.52 6.27 -4.09
N ALA A 151 -17.39 5.69 -5.27
CA ALA A 151 -18.46 4.90 -5.88
C ALA A 151 -18.84 3.71 -4.99
N LEU A 152 -17.85 2.93 -4.53
CA LEU A 152 -18.04 1.81 -3.60
C LEU A 152 -18.72 2.22 -2.29
N GLN A 153 -18.37 3.39 -1.75
CA GLN A 153 -18.99 3.90 -0.53
C GLN A 153 -20.46 4.29 -0.76
N THR A 154 -20.77 4.87 -1.92
CA THR A 154 -22.12 5.34 -2.27
C THR A 154 -23.06 4.16 -2.52
N GLU A 155 -22.58 3.13 -3.22
CA GLU A 155 -23.36 1.95 -3.60
C GLU A 155 -23.61 0.99 -2.42
N ALA A 156 -22.73 0.97 -1.42
CA ALA A 156 -22.90 0.14 -0.21
C ALA A 156 -24.10 0.53 0.68
N GLY A 157 -24.83 1.61 0.37
CA GLY A 157 -26.12 1.94 0.97
C GLY A 157 -26.10 2.32 2.45
N THR A 158 -27.08 1.83 3.21
CA THR A 158 -27.31 2.12 4.65
C THR A 158 -26.25 1.47 5.56
N CYS A 159 -26.27 1.82 6.86
CA CYS A 159 -25.32 1.27 7.82
C CYS A 159 -25.51 -0.25 8.05
N GLU A 160 -26.75 -0.75 8.00
CA GLU A 160 -27.01 -2.19 8.15
C GLU A 160 -26.54 -2.98 6.92
N GLN A 161 -26.77 -2.46 5.71
CA GLN A 161 -26.27 -3.06 4.46
C GLN A 161 -24.73 -3.16 4.50
N ARG A 162 -24.05 -2.11 4.95
CA ARG A 162 -22.59 -2.13 5.18
C ARG A 162 -22.12 -3.21 6.16
N GLN A 163 -22.93 -3.63 7.13
CA GLN A 163 -22.59 -4.69 8.09
C GLN A 163 -22.75 -6.09 7.46
N GLU A 164 -23.76 -6.28 6.61
CA GLU A 164 -24.02 -7.53 5.90
C GLU A 164 -22.91 -7.89 4.89
N TYR A 165 -22.33 -6.86 4.25
CA TYR A 165 -21.11 -7.01 3.44
C TYR A 165 -19.90 -7.50 4.27
N ALA A 166 -19.83 -7.17 5.57
CA ALA A 166 -18.74 -7.58 6.45
C ALA A 166 -18.88 -9.04 6.95
N THR A 167 -20.09 -9.61 6.92
CA THR A 167 -20.37 -10.98 7.39
C THR A 167 -20.41 -12.02 6.28
N THR A 168 -20.45 -11.60 5.02
CA THR A 168 -20.39 -12.52 3.87
C THR A 168 -18.92 -12.82 3.56
N PHE A 169 -18.59 -14.04 3.11
CA PHE A 169 -17.27 -14.54 2.68
C PHE A 169 -16.55 -13.71 1.57
N LEU A 170 -17.08 -12.51 1.24
CA LEU A 170 -16.46 -11.37 0.54
C LEU A 170 -15.55 -10.56 1.50
N PHE A 171 -14.71 -11.29 2.22
CA PHE A 171 -13.96 -10.88 3.42
C PHE A 171 -12.76 -9.94 3.15
N ASP A 172 -12.94 -8.87 2.40
CA ASP A 172 -12.28 -7.57 2.62
C ASP A 172 -12.32 -6.76 1.32
N MET A 173 -13.19 -5.77 1.28
CA MET A 173 -12.99 -4.59 0.44
C MET A 173 -11.77 -3.84 1.03
N VAL A 174 -10.54 -4.35 0.87
CA VAL A 174 -9.29 -3.80 1.46
C VAL A 174 -9.06 -2.38 0.94
N ILE A 175 -9.92 -1.43 1.30
CA ILE A 175 -10.00 -0.08 0.76
C ILE A 175 -9.31 0.87 1.73
N VAL A 176 -9.13 0.47 3.00
CA VAL A 176 -8.37 1.25 3.97
C VAL A 176 -6.92 1.39 3.53
N SER A 177 -6.24 0.31 3.12
CA SER A 177 -4.82 0.41 2.74
C SER A 177 -4.59 1.21 1.45
N PRO A 178 -5.38 1.07 0.36
CA PRO A 178 -5.31 1.95 -0.81
C PRO A 178 -5.61 3.40 -0.49
N MET A 179 -6.66 3.71 0.28
CA MET A 179 -6.96 5.10 0.62
C MET A 179 -5.89 5.73 1.50
N TYR A 180 -5.29 4.95 2.42
CA TYR A 180 -4.12 5.38 3.18
C TYR A 180 -2.91 5.64 2.27
N PHE A 181 -2.66 4.74 1.31
CA PHE A 181 -1.60 4.91 0.30
C PHE A 181 -1.80 6.21 -0.49
N VAL A 182 -2.99 6.45 -1.04
CA VAL A 182 -3.28 7.70 -1.76
C VAL A 182 -3.10 8.93 -0.86
N ALA A 183 -3.67 8.90 0.35
CA ALA A 183 -3.60 10.02 1.27
C ALA A 183 -2.18 10.39 1.71
N THR A 184 -1.23 9.44 1.69
CA THR A 184 0.15 9.67 2.11
C THR A 184 1.12 9.87 0.94
N LYS A 185 0.88 9.22 -0.21
CA LYS A 185 1.80 9.24 -1.36
C LYS A 185 1.45 10.27 -2.42
N CYS A 186 0.18 10.53 -2.69
CA CYS A 186 -0.20 11.62 -3.60
C CYS A 186 0.18 12.97 -2.99
N ARG A 187 0.63 13.95 -3.79
CA ARG A 187 0.87 15.33 -3.33
C ARG A 187 -0.27 16.30 -3.62
N HIS A 188 -1.26 15.88 -4.41
CA HIS A 188 -2.38 16.73 -4.82
C HIS A 188 -3.35 17.02 -3.65
N PRO A 189 -3.49 18.27 -3.18
CA PRO A 189 -4.19 18.61 -1.94
C PRO A 189 -5.63 18.07 -1.86
N GLN A 190 -6.38 18.13 -2.96
CA GLN A 190 -7.79 17.71 -2.98
C GLN A 190 -7.96 16.20 -2.96
N ILE A 191 -7.12 15.46 -3.69
CA ILE A 191 -7.19 14.00 -3.81
C ILE A 191 -6.91 13.37 -2.44
N ARG A 192 -5.87 13.87 -1.76
CA ARG A 192 -5.51 13.40 -0.41
C ARG A 192 -6.61 13.63 0.60
N ARG A 193 -7.25 14.81 0.58
CA ARG A 193 -8.36 15.16 1.47
C ARG A 193 -9.59 14.27 1.22
N ARG A 194 -9.88 13.94 -0.04
CA ARG A 194 -10.96 12.99 -0.39
C ARG A 194 -10.64 11.57 0.09
N ALA A 195 -9.42 11.08 -0.10
CA ALA A 195 -8.99 9.80 0.44
C ALA A 195 -9.10 9.74 1.99
N ILE A 196 -8.67 10.79 2.70
CA ILE A 196 -8.84 10.92 4.16
C ILE A 196 -10.33 10.93 4.54
N LYS A 197 -11.15 11.68 3.80
CA LYS A 197 -12.59 11.72 4.04
C LYS A 197 -13.18 10.32 3.90
N LEU A 198 -12.83 9.57 2.85
CA LEU A 198 -13.26 8.17 2.69
C LEU A 198 -12.89 7.32 3.90
N LEU A 199 -11.63 7.36 4.34
CA LEU A 199 -11.17 6.62 5.53
C LEU A 199 -12.03 6.93 6.77
N ARG A 200 -12.32 8.20 7.04
CA ARG A 200 -13.17 8.61 8.18
C ARG A 200 -14.61 8.10 8.08
N HIS A 201 -15.15 7.97 6.87
CA HIS A 201 -16.52 7.51 6.65
C HIS A 201 -16.62 5.97 6.65
N THR A 202 -15.54 5.26 6.29
CA THR A 202 -15.51 3.80 6.22
C THR A 202 -15.82 3.14 7.56
N LYS A 203 -15.30 3.67 8.68
CA LYS A 203 -15.56 3.17 10.06
C LYS A 203 -15.47 1.63 10.20
N ARG A 204 -14.51 1.03 9.51
CA ARG A 204 -14.24 -0.42 9.53
C ARG A 204 -12.80 -0.71 9.94
N ARG A 205 -12.58 -1.95 10.36
CA ARG A 205 -11.27 -2.53 10.60
C ARG A 205 -11.09 -3.75 9.69
N GLU A 206 -10.11 -3.66 8.80
CA GLU A 206 -9.71 -4.67 7.81
C GLU A 206 -8.43 -5.34 8.33
N SER A 207 -8.58 -6.33 9.20
CA SER A 207 -7.47 -6.98 9.91
C SER A 207 -6.64 -6.00 10.77
N LEU A 208 -5.38 -5.74 10.41
CA LEU A 208 -4.50 -4.76 11.07
C LEU A 208 -4.82 -3.31 10.72
N TRP A 209 -5.57 -3.09 9.64
CA TRP A 209 -5.93 -1.76 9.15
C TRP A 209 -7.20 -1.25 9.81
N ASP A 210 -7.09 -0.26 10.70
CA ASP A 210 -8.25 0.47 11.21
C ASP A 210 -8.43 1.79 10.44
N SER A 211 -9.59 1.96 9.82
CA SER A 211 -9.88 3.13 8.97
C SER A 211 -9.74 4.48 9.71
N ASN A 212 -10.11 4.56 10.99
CA ASN A 212 -10.01 5.79 11.77
C ASN A 212 -8.57 6.06 12.22
N VAL A 213 -7.82 5.02 12.57
CA VAL A 213 -6.38 5.10 12.84
C VAL A 213 -5.66 5.60 11.57
N SER A 214 -5.88 4.94 10.44
CA SER A 214 -5.28 5.31 9.15
C SER A 214 -5.63 6.75 8.76
N ALA A 215 -6.87 7.18 8.94
CA ALA A 215 -7.26 8.57 8.70
C ALA A 215 -6.50 9.56 9.59
N ALA A 216 -6.42 9.30 10.90
CA ALA A 216 -5.73 10.18 11.84
C ALA A 216 -4.23 10.33 11.53
N ILE A 217 -3.60 9.23 11.13
CA ILE A 217 -2.19 9.22 10.75
C ILE A 217 -1.99 9.95 9.42
N ALA A 218 -2.84 9.70 8.42
CA ALA A 218 -2.79 10.39 7.14
C ALA A 218 -3.03 11.90 7.28
N GLU A 219 -3.99 12.33 8.11
CA GLU A 219 -4.19 13.73 8.49
C GLU A 219 -2.92 14.33 9.08
N ARG A 220 -2.22 13.59 9.94
CA ARG A 220 -0.98 14.05 10.54
C ARG A 220 0.15 14.18 9.51
N VAL A 221 0.30 13.21 8.61
CA VAL A 221 1.25 13.27 7.48
C VAL A 221 0.98 14.53 6.65
N VAL A 222 -0.26 14.72 6.19
CA VAL A 222 -0.66 15.90 5.40
C VAL A 222 -0.36 17.19 6.15
N ALA A 223 -0.68 17.27 7.44
CA ALA A 223 -0.44 18.46 8.24
C ALA A 223 1.06 18.79 8.39
N ILE A 224 1.95 17.79 8.45
CA ILE A 224 3.40 18.00 8.51
C ILE A 224 3.92 18.52 7.16
N GLU A 225 3.50 17.89 6.06
CA GLU A 225 4.02 18.18 4.71
C GLU A 225 3.50 19.52 4.18
N GLU A 226 2.25 19.86 4.46
CA GLU A 226 1.59 21.08 3.99
C GLU A 226 1.77 22.28 4.95
N GLN A 227 2.52 22.15 6.05
CA GLN A 227 2.63 23.20 7.08
C GLN A 227 3.17 24.56 6.55
N HIS A 228 3.94 24.53 5.46
CA HIS A 228 4.51 25.71 4.82
C HIS A 228 3.72 26.17 3.59
N LEU A 229 2.63 25.47 3.24
CA LEU A 229 1.75 25.88 2.16
C LEU A 229 0.74 26.91 2.67
N PRO A 230 0.34 27.88 1.83
CA PRO A 230 -0.79 28.75 2.12
C PRO A 230 -2.05 27.93 2.44
N PRO A 231 -2.91 28.42 3.36
CA PRO A 231 -4.22 27.83 3.56
C PRO A 231 -4.99 27.77 2.24
N PHE A 232 -5.66 26.64 1.98
CA PHE A 232 -6.50 26.43 0.79
C PHE A 232 -5.77 26.43 -0.56
N SER A 233 -4.45 26.18 -0.57
CA SER A 233 -3.73 25.93 -1.84
C SER A 233 -4.33 24.76 -2.60
N ILE A 234 -4.79 25.02 -3.83
CA ILE A 234 -5.45 24.02 -4.69
C ILE A 234 -4.42 23.33 -5.61
N ASN A 235 -3.41 24.07 -6.08
CA ASN A 235 -2.45 23.63 -7.09
C ASN A 235 -0.98 23.74 -6.64
N GLN A 236 -0.72 23.84 -5.33
CA GLN A 236 0.65 23.84 -4.80
C GLN A 236 0.90 22.53 -4.07
N PHE A 237 2.04 21.91 -4.35
CA PHE A 237 2.43 20.63 -3.77
C PHE A 237 3.54 20.84 -2.74
N PRO A 238 3.56 20.04 -1.65
CA PRO A 238 4.71 20.02 -0.75
C PRO A 238 6.01 19.74 -1.52
N GLU A 239 7.03 20.56 -1.28
CA GLU A 239 8.40 20.32 -1.76
C GLU A 239 8.94 19.00 -1.20
N GLU A 240 9.91 18.39 -1.90
CA GLU A 240 10.52 17.11 -1.52
C GLU A 240 11.06 17.11 -0.08
N LYS A 241 11.73 18.19 0.34
CA LYS A 241 12.26 18.35 1.70
C LYS A 241 11.21 18.31 2.81
N HIS A 242 9.94 18.53 2.49
CA HIS A 242 8.84 18.46 3.45
C HIS A 242 8.15 17.10 3.47
N ARG A 243 8.48 16.19 2.53
CA ARG A 243 7.81 14.89 2.38
C ARG A 243 8.13 13.94 3.52
N ILE A 244 7.10 13.21 3.96
CA ILE A 244 7.25 12.01 4.77
C ILE A 244 7.53 10.85 3.81
N HIS A 245 8.73 10.30 3.88
CA HIS A 245 9.14 9.16 3.05
C HIS A 245 8.56 7.84 3.59
N ASN A 246 8.47 7.72 4.92
CA ASN A 246 7.90 6.55 5.57
C ASN A 246 7.20 6.93 6.88
N SER A 247 6.17 6.15 7.24
CA SER A 247 5.42 6.24 8.48
C SER A 247 5.22 4.82 9.01
N HIS A 248 5.82 4.49 10.14
CA HIS A 248 5.68 3.17 10.76
C HIS A 248 4.72 3.24 11.94
N ILE A 249 3.63 2.47 11.87
CA ILE A 249 2.60 2.39 12.90
C ILE A 249 3.00 1.29 13.86
N GLN A 250 3.30 1.64 15.10
CA GLN A 250 3.53 0.66 16.16
C GLN A 250 2.21 0.28 16.81
N SER A 251 2.10 -1.00 17.20
CA SER A 251 0.90 -1.55 17.82
C SER A 251 0.48 -0.74 19.05
N VAL A 252 -0.82 -0.80 19.30
CA VAL A 252 -1.53 -0.14 20.39
C VAL A 252 -0.94 -0.59 21.73
N SER A 253 -0.66 0.35 22.64
CA SER A 253 -0.32 -0.02 24.01
C SER A 253 -1.50 -0.78 24.62
N SER A 254 -1.23 -1.88 25.33
CA SER A 254 -2.26 -2.62 26.08
C SER A 254 -2.96 -1.75 27.13
N GLU A 255 -2.34 -0.65 27.52
CA GLU A 255 -2.85 0.27 28.55
C GLU A 255 -3.84 1.31 28.02
N ASP A 256 -3.76 1.71 26.73
CA ASP A 256 -4.67 2.69 26.13
C ASP A 256 -4.97 2.33 24.66
N PRO A 257 -6.15 1.75 24.37
CA PRO A 257 -6.51 1.33 23.03
C PRO A 257 -6.68 2.50 22.03
N THR A 258 -6.74 3.74 22.53
CA THR A 258 -6.89 4.96 21.71
C THR A 258 -5.55 5.58 21.32
N LYS A 259 -4.44 5.12 21.93
CA LYS A 259 -3.11 5.67 21.74
C LYS A 259 -2.32 4.82 20.74
N HIS A 260 -1.94 5.44 19.62
CA HIS A 260 -1.14 4.83 18.56
C HIS A 260 0.19 5.56 18.44
N ALA A 261 1.30 4.84 18.53
CA ALA A 261 2.61 5.43 18.34
C ALA A 261 3.03 5.32 16.87
N VAL A 262 3.49 6.42 16.27
CA VAL A 262 3.89 6.46 14.86
C VAL A 262 5.26 7.09 14.73
N THR A 263 6.15 6.40 14.03
CA THR A 263 7.50 6.89 13.71
C THR A 263 7.52 7.45 12.29
N PHE A 264 7.92 8.71 12.15
CA PHE A 264 8.02 9.42 10.88
C PHE A 264 9.47 9.51 10.41
N TYR A 265 9.67 9.41 9.11
CA TYR A 265 10.98 9.45 8.46
C TYR A 265 10.98 10.50 7.35
N THR A 266 11.95 11.43 7.40
CA THR A 266 12.08 12.54 6.45
C THR A 266 13.52 12.78 6.05
N LYS A 267 13.71 13.44 4.90
CA LYS A 267 15.01 13.88 4.37
C LYS A 267 14.99 15.40 4.11
N PRO A 268 14.88 16.25 5.16
CA PRO A 268 14.66 17.69 5.01
C PRO A 268 15.85 18.45 4.42
N TYR A 269 17.03 17.84 4.40
CA TYR A 269 18.25 18.43 3.84
C TYR A 269 18.65 17.80 2.50
N GLY A 270 17.72 17.08 1.84
CA GLY A 270 17.95 16.38 0.58
C GLY A 270 18.05 14.86 0.75
N ILE A 271 17.80 14.11 -0.34
CA ILE A 271 17.71 12.64 -0.31
C ILE A 271 19.01 11.94 0.10
N ASP A 272 20.16 12.55 -0.22
CA ASP A 272 21.49 12.03 0.14
C ASP A 272 21.93 12.45 1.55
N ALA A 273 21.15 13.30 2.24
CA ALA A 273 21.44 13.71 3.61
C ALA A 273 20.98 12.67 4.65
N GLN A 274 21.35 12.86 5.91
CA GLN A 274 20.95 11.95 6.99
C GLN A 274 19.43 11.97 7.23
N TRP A 275 18.89 10.81 7.64
CA TRP A 275 17.48 10.70 8.02
C TRP A 275 17.17 11.57 9.24
N LYS A 276 16.04 12.29 9.18
CA LYS A 276 15.40 12.86 10.37
C LYS A 276 14.22 11.98 10.75
N ILE A 277 14.30 11.41 11.95
CA ILE A 277 13.37 10.40 12.47
C ILE A 277 12.83 10.88 13.81
N TRP A 278 11.54 10.77 14.04
CA TRP A 278 10.94 11.04 15.34
C TRP A 278 9.66 10.23 15.54
N GLN A 279 9.23 10.12 16.79
CA GLN A 279 8.01 9.40 17.15
C GLN A 279 6.97 10.36 17.71
N GLU A 280 5.71 10.17 17.33
CA GLU A 280 4.56 10.87 17.90
C GLU A 280 3.53 9.87 18.42
N SER A 281 2.84 10.24 19.49
CA SER A 281 1.61 9.55 19.90
C SER A 281 0.40 10.24 19.28
N ILE A 282 -0.38 9.50 18.51
CA ILE A 282 -1.65 9.92 17.92
C ILE A 282 -2.77 9.29 18.73
N PHE A 283 -3.67 10.14 19.24
CA PHE A 283 -4.83 9.72 20.02
C PHE A 283 -6.07 9.78 19.16
N LEU A 284 -6.84 8.68 19.15
CA LEU A 284 -8.18 8.68 18.60
C LEU A 284 -9.17 9.24 19.62
N ASP A 285 -10.19 9.93 19.12
CA ASP A 285 -11.30 10.34 19.97
C ASP A 285 -11.98 9.07 20.52
N PRO A 286 -12.22 8.98 21.84
CA PRO A 286 -12.93 7.83 22.40
C PRO A 286 -14.34 7.75 21.82
N PRO A 287 -14.93 6.53 21.71
CA PRO A 287 -16.31 6.38 21.29
C PRO A 287 -17.24 7.07 22.31
N SER A 288 -17.66 8.30 21.97
CA SER A 288 -18.63 9.17 22.66
C SER A 288 -18.29 9.70 24.07
N ASN A 289 -18.52 11.02 24.22
CA ASN A 289 -18.70 11.82 25.45
C ASN A 289 -17.52 12.33 26.29
N ILE A 290 -16.26 12.14 25.89
CA ILE A 290 -15.13 12.84 26.56
C ILE A 290 -14.34 13.65 25.53
N LYS A 291 -14.60 14.96 25.48
CA LYS A 291 -13.75 15.91 24.74
C LYS A 291 -12.40 16.02 25.44
N ARG A 292 -11.40 15.23 25.01
CA ARG A 292 -9.99 15.55 25.30
C ARG A 292 -9.48 16.49 24.21
N LYS A 293 -8.69 17.50 24.58
CA LYS A 293 -7.91 18.28 23.60
C LYS A 293 -6.98 17.32 22.88
N LYS A 294 -6.95 17.33 21.53
CA LYS A 294 -5.94 16.62 20.73
C LYS A 294 -4.56 17.02 21.25
N LYS A 295 -3.90 16.14 22.00
CA LYS A 295 -2.55 16.35 22.52
C LYS A 295 -1.62 15.48 21.68
N VAL A 296 -0.75 16.11 20.90
CA VAL A 296 0.31 15.41 20.17
C VAL A 296 1.57 15.50 21.01
N ASP A 297 1.89 14.43 21.72
CA ASP A 297 3.15 14.34 22.44
C ASP A 297 4.24 13.91 21.45
N ARG A 298 5.21 14.81 21.20
CA ARG A 298 6.38 14.53 20.35
C ARG A 298 7.51 14.03 21.21
N TYR A 299 8.00 12.83 20.91
CA TYR A 299 9.21 12.30 21.51
C TYR A 299 10.30 12.32 20.45
N PHE A 300 11.34 13.12 20.71
CA PHE A 300 12.52 13.11 19.86
C PHE A 300 13.36 11.90 20.28
N LEU A 301 13.39 10.88 19.42
CA LEU A 301 14.47 9.90 19.48
C LEU A 301 15.71 10.64 19.00
N SER A 302 16.72 10.75 19.87
CA SER A 302 17.94 11.53 19.66
C SER A 302 18.52 11.33 18.26
N THR A 303 19.02 12.40 17.63
CA THR A 303 20.09 12.32 16.63
C THR A 303 21.38 11.91 17.35
N GLY A 304 21.41 10.66 17.80
CA GLY A 304 22.54 10.08 18.51
C GLY A 304 23.39 9.27 17.54
N ASN A 305 24.70 9.44 17.62
CA ASN A 305 25.74 8.59 17.03
C ASN A 305 25.70 7.13 17.55
N SER A 306 24.53 6.56 17.83
CA SER A 306 24.32 5.14 18.09
C SER A 306 23.68 4.52 16.84
N SER A 307 24.57 4.04 15.98
CA SER A 307 24.32 3.43 14.69
C SER A 307 23.36 2.24 14.80
N ALA A 308 22.10 2.48 14.45
CA ALA A 308 21.51 1.69 13.39
C ALA A 308 21.28 2.68 12.24
N GLU A 309 22.33 2.91 11.44
CA GLU A 309 22.15 3.61 10.17
C GLU A 309 21.08 2.84 9.40
N LEU A 310 19.96 3.50 9.05
CA LEU A 310 18.99 2.93 8.11
C LEU A 310 19.60 2.97 6.73
N SER A 311 20.59 2.10 6.54
CA SER A 311 21.40 1.95 5.35
C SER A 311 21.72 0.48 5.16
N MET A 312 21.55 0.02 3.93
CA MET A 312 21.95 -1.32 3.49
C MET A 312 23.44 -1.39 3.15
N LEU A 313 24.20 -0.29 3.27
CA LEU A 313 25.63 -0.23 2.94
C LEU A 313 26.51 -1.14 3.83
N GLY A 314 25.99 -1.64 4.96
CA GLY A 314 26.66 -2.59 5.86
C GLY A 314 26.20 -4.05 5.75
N GLU A 315 25.14 -4.35 4.99
CA GLU A 315 24.58 -5.69 4.87
C GLU A 315 25.05 -6.36 3.57
N THR A 316 26.32 -6.76 3.51
CA THR A 316 26.78 -7.79 2.58
C THR A 316 26.54 -9.16 3.22
N GLN A 317 25.29 -9.62 3.27
CA GLN A 317 24.99 -11.03 3.51
C GLN A 317 24.38 -11.64 2.25
N SER A 318 25.02 -12.72 1.82
CA SER A 318 24.70 -13.59 0.70
C SER A 318 23.20 -13.84 0.56
N MET A 319 22.63 -13.40 -0.56
CA MET A 319 21.47 -14.08 -1.10
C MET A 319 21.90 -15.51 -1.51
N PRO A 320 21.00 -16.51 -1.44
CA PRO A 320 21.21 -17.75 -2.17
C PRO A 320 21.49 -17.37 -3.63
N ASN A 321 22.56 -17.93 -4.19
CA ASN A 321 23.05 -17.63 -5.53
C ASN A 321 21.91 -17.49 -6.56
N ALA A 322 22.07 -16.49 -7.42
CA ALA A 322 21.40 -16.35 -8.71
C ALA A 322 21.72 -17.55 -9.62
N ALA A 323 21.20 -18.72 -9.28
CA ALA A 323 21.43 -19.98 -9.97
C ALA A 323 20.09 -20.66 -10.28
N PHE A 324 19.16 -19.95 -10.92
CA PHE A 324 18.11 -20.55 -11.76
C PHE A 324 17.75 -19.60 -12.92
N PHE A 325 18.76 -19.04 -13.58
CA PHE A 325 18.68 -18.73 -15.00
C PHE A 325 19.31 -19.92 -15.72
N ASN A 326 18.51 -20.94 -16.02
CA ASN A 326 18.74 -21.96 -17.05
C ASN A 326 17.54 -22.89 -17.06
N GLY A 327 16.67 -22.71 -18.04
CA GLY A 327 15.46 -23.53 -18.24
C GLY A 327 14.57 -22.97 -19.34
N TRP A 328 15.18 -22.37 -20.36
CA TRP A 328 14.59 -22.30 -21.69
C TRP A 328 15.22 -23.44 -22.49
N ASP A 329 14.37 -24.12 -23.24
CA ASP A 329 14.61 -25.21 -24.19
C ASP A 329 14.63 -26.67 -23.70
N ALA A 330 13.90 -27.46 -24.51
CA ALA A 330 13.91 -28.89 -24.75
C ALA A 330 12.91 -29.78 -23.99
N CYS A 331 11.87 -30.16 -24.74
CA CYS A 331 11.14 -31.42 -24.73
C CYS A 331 11.89 -32.64 -24.14
N SER A 332 11.12 -33.48 -23.42
CA SER A 332 11.00 -34.96 -23.53
C SER A 332 10.45 -35.45 -22.17
N ILE A 333 9.19 -35.84 -22.03
CA ILE A 333 8.71 -37.24 -22.18
C ILE A 333 9.75 -38.26 -21.67
N ASP A 334 9.53 -38.85 -20.50
CA ASP A 334 9.09 -40.26 -20.35
C ASP A 334 9.04 -40.72 -18.89
N ALA A 335 8.08 -41.63 -18.66
CA ALA A 335 7.81 -42.54 -17.53
C ALA A 335 7.22 -41.97 -16.22
#